data_AF-A0A815NSW1-F1
#
_entry.id   AF-A0A815NSW1-F1
#
_cell.length_a   1.000
_cell.length_b   1.000
_cell.length_c   1.000
_cell.angle_alpha   90.00
_cell.angle_beta   90.00
_cell.angle_gamma   90.00
#
_symmetry.space_group_name_H-M   'P 1'
#
loop_
_entity.id
_entity.type
_entity.pdbx_description
1 polymer ?
#
loop_
_entity_poly.entity_id
_entity_poly.type
_entity_poly.pdbx_seq_one_letter_code
_entity_poly.pdbx_strand_id
1 'polypeptide(L)'
;MLINGFLLASESTEAAEIYAGTEISNINASPNWKSIIFEIDINTTISSLTVVADIAIHSPFSDEQEYLFDLGIIFEIQNIFYDQNKKCWICRMTSSDKGLAIAKDYVKHQTNEMSNNNSDISILFDDLI
;
A
#
# COMPACT_ATOMS: atom_id res chain seq x y z
N MET A 1 -5.56 -8.67 -18.63
CA MET A 1 -5.81 -7.97 -17.36
C MET A 1 -4.62 -8.31 -16.47
N LEU A 2 -3.75 -7.33 -16.23
CA LEU A 2 -2.64 -7.49 -15.29
C LEU A 2 -3.21 -7.21 -13.90
N ILE A 3 -3.04 -8.16 -12.99
CA ILE A 3 -3.49 -8.05 -11.60
C ILE A 3 -2.21 -7.90 -10.79
N ASN A 4 -2.01 -6.73 -10.16
CA ASN A 4 -0.94 -6.57 -9.18
C ASN A 4 -1.46 -7.10 -7.84
N GLY A 5 -0.93 -8.24 -7.43
CA GLY A 5 -1.26 -8.85 -6.14
C GLY A 5 -0.44 -8.29 -4.98
N PHE A 6 0.45 -7.33 -5.23
CA PHE A 6 1.36 -6.79 -4.23
C PHE A 6 1.33 -5.27 -4.22
N LEU A 7 1.74 -4.68 -3.10
CA LEU A 7 1.97 -3.24 -3.03
C LEU A 7 3.42 -2.97 -3.44
N LEU A 8 3.58 -2.18 -4.50
CA LEU A 8 4.86 -1.65 -4.96
C LEU A 8 4.94 -0.18 -4.56
N ALA A 9 6.12 0.25 -4.12
CA ALA A 9 6.44 1.67 -3.98
C ALA A 9 7.83 1.96 -4.57
N SER A 10 8.06 3.23 -4.84
CA SER A 10 9.30 3.75 -5.41
C SER A 10 9.96 4.68 -4.38
N GLU A 11 11.29 4.67 -4.29
CA GLU A 11 12.05 5.72 -3.60
C GLU A 11 12.09 7.03 -4.40
N SER A 12 11.86 6.97 -5.72
CA SER A 12 11.86 8.13 -6.59
C SER A 12 10.60 8.97 -6.41
N THR A 13 10.77 10.18 -5.88
CA THR A 13 9.70 11.18 -5.78
C THR A 13 9.14 11.55 -7.16
N GLU A 14 10.01 11.61 -8.17
CA GLU A 14 9.62 11.93 -9.54
C GLU A 14 8.69 10.85 -10.12
N ALA A 15 9.03 9.57 -9.94
CA ALA A 15 8.18 8.47 -10.38
C ALA A 15 6.81 8.51 -9.69
N ALA A 16 6.78 8.70 -8.37
CA ALA A 16 5.54 8.81 -7.60
C ALA A 16 4.65 9.95 -8.11
N GLU A 17 5.24 11.10 -8.45
CA GLU A 17 4.52 12.27 -8.98
C GLU A 17 3.98 12.02 -10.40
N ILE A 18 4.76 11.37 -11.27
CA ILE A 18 4.33 10.95 -12.61
C ILE A 18 3.12 10.00 -12.50
N TYR A 19 3.19 8.97 -11.65
CA TYR A 19 2.10 8.01 -11.46
C TYR A 19 0.87 8.65 -10.80
N ALA A 20 1.07 9.63 -9.93
CA ALA A 20 -0.01 10.46 -9.39
C ALA A 20 -0.59 11.44 -10.42
N GLY A 21 0.01 11.57 -11.60
CA GLY A 21 -0.47 12.45 -12.66
C GLY A 21 -0.35 13.93 -12.30
N THR A 22 0.60 14.31 -11.46
CA THR A 22 0.80 15.70 -11.01
C THR A 22 1.19 16.64 -12.17
N GLU A 23 1.89 16.11 -13.17
CA GLU A 23 2.32 16.85 -14.36
C GLU A 23 1.25 16.95 -15.45
N ILE A 24 0.29 16.02 -15.46
CA ILE A 24 -0.80 16.03 -16.42
C ILE A 24 -1.81 17.04 -15.90
N SER A 25 -1.76 18.28 -16.41
CA SER A 25 -2.85 19.24 -16.30
C SER A 25 -4.17 18.48 -16.49
N ASN A 26 -5.09 18.59 -15.53
CA ASN A 26 -6.36 17.84 -15.34
C ASN A 26 -7.30 17.80 -16.57
N ILE A 27 -6.83 17.49 -17.77
CA ILE A 27 -7.57 17.59 -19.02
C ILE A 27 -8.53 16.40 -19.15
N ASN A 28 -8.27 15.28 -18.45
CA ASN A 28 -9.09 14.06 -18.49
C ASN A 28 -9.45 13.47 -17.11
N ALA A 29 -9.17 14.18 -16.01
CA ALA A 29 -9.54 13.69 -14.69
C ALA A 29 -11.07 13.76 -14.54
N SER A 30 -11.71 12.60 -14.41
CA SER A 30 -13.10 12.54 -13.99
C SER A 30 -13.24 13.32 -12.67
N PRO A 31 -14.26 14.19 -12.51
CA PRO A 31 -14.41 15.03 -11.32
C PRO A 31 -14.52 14.23 -10.01
N ASN A 32 -14.73 12.92 -10.10
CA ASN A 32 -14.87 12.02 -8.95
C ASN A 32 -13.58 11.33 -8.53
N TRP A 33 -12.49 11.47 -9.28
CA TRP A 33 -11.23 10.78 -9.00
C TRP A 33 -10.28 11.71 -8.27
N LYS A 34 -9.64 11.19 -7.22
CA LYS A 34 -8.61 11.91 -6.47
C LYS A 34 -7.30 11.18 -6.64
N SER A 35 -6.28 11.92 -7.07
CA SER A 35 -4.92 11.43 -7.03
C SER A 35 -4.37 11.53 -5.61
N ILE A 36 -3.65 10.48 -5.19
CA ILE A 36 -3.03 10.38 -3.87
C ILE A 36 -1.62 9.80 -4.00
N ILE A 37 -0.65 10.43 -3.34
CA ILE A 37 0.69 9.89 -3.12
C ILE A 37 0.76 9.38 -1.68
N PHE A 38 1.24 8.15 -1.52
CA PHE A 38 1.52 7.56 -0.22
C PHE A 38 3.01 7.73 0.10
N GLU A 39 3.32 8.54 1.12
CA GLU A 39 4.67 8.71 1.65
C GLU A 39 4.84 7.72 2.80
N ILE A 40 5.71 6.71 2.62
CA ILE A 40 5.83 5.57 3.54
C ILE A 40 7.18 5.62 4.24
N ASP A 41 7.18 5.89 5.54
CA ASP A 41 8.35 5.72 6.39
C ASP A 41 8.45 4.26 6.85
N ILE A 42 9.46 3.54 6.36
CA ILE A 42 9.71 2.15 6.73
C ILE A 42 10.67 2.09 7.90
N ASN A 43 10.21 1.62 9.06
CA ASN A 43 11.07 1.37 10.19
C ASN A 43 11.47 -0.12 10.27
N THR A 44 12.63 -0.44 9.70
CA THR A 44 13.20 -1.80 9.70
C THR A 44 13.74 -2.25 11.05
N THR A 45 13.83 -1.36 12.05
CA THR A 45 14.38 -1.67 13.38
C THR A 45 13.32 -2.03 14.41
N ILE A 46 12.08 -1.59 14.21
CA ILE A 46 11.00 -1.71 15.21
C ILE A 46 10.15 -2.96 15.02
N SER A 47 10.01 -3.46 13.79
CA SER A 47 9.06 -4.52 13.49
C SER A 47 9.73 -5.69 12.78
N SER A 48 9.77 -6.85 13.45
CA SER A 48 10.14 -8.13 12.83
C SER A 48 9.14 -8.59 11.76
N LEU A 49 8.03 -7.87 11.58
CA LEU A 49 6.95 -8.17 10.64
C LEU A 49 7.00 -7.28 9.39
N THR A 50 7.86 -6.27 9.35
CA THR A 50 8.04 -5.45 8.16
C THR A 50 8.91 -6.22 7.16
N VAL A 51 8.26 -6.98 6.29
CA VAL A 51 8.88 -7.64 5.15
C VAL A 51 8.78 -6.72 3.94
N VAL A 52 9.91 -6.14 3.56
CA VAL A 52 10.07 -5.35 2.35
C VAL A 52 11.27 -5.89 1.57
N ALA A 53 11.12 -6.04 0.26
CA ALA A 53 12.20 -6.43 -0.63
C ALA A 53 12.56 -5.26 -1.54
N ASP A 54 13.83 -4.87 -1.55
CA ASP A 54 14.40 -4.06 -2.63
C ASP A 54 14.47 -4.95 -3.87
N ILE A 55 13.73 -4.55 -4.90
CA ILE A 55 13.66 -5.27 -6.18
C ILE A 55 14.22 -4.44 -7.34
N ALA A 56 14.91 -3.32 -7.07
CA ALA A 56 15.40 -2.41 -8.09
C ALA A 56 16.25 -3.12 -9.16
N ILE A 57 17.09 -4.07 -8.74
CA ILE A 57 17.97 -4.85 -9.66
C ILE A 57 17.23 -5.90 -10.51
N HIS A 58 16.00 -6.24 -10.12
CA HIS A 58 15.15 -7.23 -10.79
C HIS A 58 14.00 -6.57 -11.55
N SER A 59 13.78 -5.28 -11.33
CA SER A 59 12.77 -4.50 -12.02
C SER A 59 13.21 -4.11 -13.43
N PRO A 60 12.29 -4.13 -14.41
CA PRO A 60 12.51 -3.49 -15.71
C PRO A 60 12.61 -1.94 -15.59
N PHE A 61 12.26 -1.36 -14.45
CA PHE A 61 12.32 0.07 -14.13
C PHE A 61 13.30 0.32 -12.97
N SER A 62 14.56 -0.08 -13.13
CA SER A 62 15.60 0.04 -12.08
C SER A 62 15.76 1.46 -11.52
N ASP A 63 15.47 2.47 -12.33
CA ASP A 63 15.59 3.89 -11.96
C ASP A 63 14.50 4.33 -10.95
N GLU A 64 13.41 3.56 -10.83
CA GLU A 64 12.36 3.81 -9.84
C GLU A 64 12.75 3.32 -8.44
N GLN A 65 13.82 2.53 -8.29
CA GLN A 65 14.27 2.01 -7.00
C GLN A 65 13.09 1.37 -6.24
N GLU A 66 12.48 0.37 -6.87
CA GLU A 66 11.23 -0.22 -6.40
C GLU A 66 11.42 -1.10 -5.15
N TYR A 67 10.49 -0.95 -4.23
CA TYR A 67 10.29 -1.78 -3.05
C TYR A 67 8.98 -2.55 -3.18
N LEU A 68 9.07 -3.85 -2.91
CA LEU A 68 7.94 -4.76 -2.85
C LEU A 68 7.59 -5.03 -1.38
N PHE A 69 6.36 -4.72 -1.00
CA PHE A 69 5.86 -5.04 0.33
C PHE A 69 5.13 -6.38 0.36
N ASP A 70 5.27 -7.09 1.47
CA ASP A 70 4.44 -8.25 1.76
C ASP A 70 2.97 -7.86 2.02
N LEU A 71 2.06 -8.79 1.71
CA LEU A 71 0.60 -8.60 1.78
C LEU A 71 0.08 -8.33 3.20
N GLY A 72 0.84 -8.71 4.23
CA GLY A 72 0.49 -8.53 5.63
C GLY A 72 0.98 -7.23 6.27
N ILE A 73 1.66 -6.36 5.52
CA ILE A 73 2.22 -5.14 6.12
C ILE A 73 1.10 -4.18 6.55
N ILE A 74 1.30 -3.57 7.72
CA ILE A 74 0.38 -2.58 8.28
C ILE A 74 1.08 -1.24 8.35
N PHE A 75 0.35 -0.20 7.94
CA PHE A 75 0.81 1.19 7.98
C PHE A 75 -0.09 2.02 8.89
N GLU A 76 0.52 2.78 9.79
CA GLU A 76 -0.17 3.76 10.62
C GLU A 76 -0.21 5.10 9.88
N ILE A 77 -1.41 5.56 9.52
CA ILE A 77 -1.61 6.87 8.89
C ILE A 77 -1.28 7.97 9.90
N GLN A 78 -0.29 8.79 9.57
CA GLN A 78 0.14 9.92 10.39
C GLN A 78 -0.63 11.19 10.04
N ASN A 79 -0.81 11.46 8.74
CA ASN A 79 -1.48 12.66 8.27
C ASN A 79 -1.98 12.50 6.83
N ILE A 80 -3.07 13.19 6.50
CA ILE A 80 -3.59 13.31 5.13
C ILE A 80 -3.84 14.78 4.84
N PHE A 81 -3.23 15.31 3.78
CA PHE A 81 -3.41 16.71 3.38
C PHE A 81 -3.35 16.87 1.87
N TYR A 82 -3.90 17.95 1.35
CA TYR A 82 -3.79 18.27 -0.08
C TYR A 82 -2.61 19.20 -0.31
N ASP A 83 -1.68 18.78 -1.18
CA ASP A 83 -0.53 19.60 -1.57
C ASP A 83 -0.90 20.43 -2.80
N GLN A 84 -0.90 21.76 -2.64
CA GLN A 84 -1.28 22.69 -3.71
C GLN A 84 -0.23 22.76 -4.83
N ASN A 85 1.04 22.52 -4.53
CA ASN A 85 2.11 22.55 -5.52
C ASN A 85 2.04 21.30 -6.40
N LYS A 86 1.87 20.14 -5.77
CA LYS A 86 1.75 18.84 -6.47
C LYS A 86 0.34 18.57 -7.00
N LYS A 87 -0.65 19.37 -6.58
CA LYS A 87 -2.08 19.24 -6.94
C LYS A 87 -2.69 17.87 -6.65
N CYS A 88 -2.17 17.15 -5.67
CA CYS A 88 -2.64 15.83 -5.25
C CYS A 88 -2.77 15.74 -3.72
N TRP A 89 -3.45 14.69 -3.26
CA TRP A 89 -3.45 14.35 -1.84
C TRP A 89 -2.15 13.65 -1.46
N ILE A 90 -1.61 13.98 -0.30
CA ILE A 90 -0.48 13.28 0.31
C ILE A 90 -1.00 12.58 1.55
N CYS A 91 -0.74 11.28 1.64
CA CYS A 91 -0.99 10.48 2.83
C CYS A 91 0.35 9.98 3.37
N ARG A 92 0.72 10.50 4.54
CA ARG A 92 1.93 10.08 5.25
C ARG A 92 1.61 8.92 6.16
N MET A 93 2.44 7.90 6.10
CA MET A 93 2.28 6.70 6.90
C MET A 93 3.61 6.12 7.33
N THR A 94 3.58 5.32 8.38
CA THR A 94 4.77 4.62 8.90
C THR A 94 4.44 3.15 9.07
N SER A 95 5.40 2.25 8.77
CA SER A 95 5.21 0.83 9.06
C SER A 95 4.98 0.61 10.57
N SER A 96 3.99 -0.20 10.91
CA SER A 96 3.51 -0.37 12.29
C SER A 96 3.00 -1.79 12.52
N ASP A 97 3.15 -2.31 13.73
CA ASP A 97 2.60 -3.58 14.19
C ASP A 97 1.32 -3.40 15.03
N LYS A 98 0.99 -2.16 15.41
CA LYS A 98 -0.14 -1.83 16.31
C LYS A 98 -1.49 -2.28 15.76
N GLY A 99 -1.64 -2.32 14.43
CA GLY A 99 -2.86 -2.77 13.78
C GLY A 99 -3.00 -4.29 13.68
N LEU A 100 -1.96 -5.07 14.03
CA LEU A 100 -1.94 -6.51 13.80
C LEU A 100 -3.03 -7.25 14.56
N ALA A 101 -3.25 -6.91 15.83
CA ALA A 101 -4.31 -7.50 16.63
C ALA A 101 -5.70 -7.22 16.02
N ILE A 102 -5.91 -5.99 15.54
CA ILE A 102 -7.16 -5.57 14.89
C ILE A 102 -7.35 -6.30 13.55
N ALA A 103 -6.28 -6.44 12.76
CA ALA A 103 -6.29 -7.18 11.50
C ALA A 103 -6.60 -8.66 11.74
N LYS A 104 -5.98 -9.29 12.75
CA LYS A 104 -6.27 -10.67 13.17
C LYS A 104 -7.72 -10.84 13.60
N ASP A 105 -8.24 -9.92 14.41
CA ASP A 105 -9.63 -9.96 14.86
C ASP A 105 -10.62 -9.80 13.70
N TYR A 106 -10.30 -8.93 12.73
CA TYR A 106 -11.11 -8.75 11.52
C TYR A 106 -11.10 -9.99 10.63
N VAL A 107 -9.93 -10.58 10.36
CA VAL A 107 -9.81 -11.83 9.58
C VAL A 107 -10.59 -12.94 10.28
N LYS A 108 -10.38 -13.13 11.59
CA LYS A 108 -11.11 -14.12 12.39
C LYS A 108 -12.63 -13.89 12.35
N HIS A 109 -13.08 -12.65 12.41
CA HIS A 109 -14.50 -12.32 12.28
C HIS A 109 -15.04 -12.69 10.89
N GLN A 110 -14.32 -12.35 9.81
CA GLN A 110 -14.71 -12.77 8.46
C GLN A 110 -14.74 -14.29 8.29
N THR A 111 -13.71 -15.00 8.77
CA THR A 111 -13.64 -16.46 8.69
C THR A 111 -14.81 -17.11 9.44
N ASN A 112 -15.17 -16.58 10.62
CA ASN A 112 -16.32 -17.08 11.38
C ASN A 112 -17.65 -16.83 10.63
N GLU A 113 -17.87 -15.63 10.08
CA GLU A 113 -19.06 -15.29 9.28
C GLU A 113 -19.17 -16.15 8.01
N MET A 114 -18.04 -16.50 7.38
CA MET A 114 -18.01 -17.38 6.20
C MET A 114 -18.19 -18.85 6.57
N SER A 115 -17.63 -19.33 7.69
CA SER A 115 -17.85 -20.70 8.17
C SER A 115 -19.32 -20.98 8.53
N ASN A 116 -20.04 -19.95 8.95
CA ASN A 116 -21.48 -20.02 9.22
C ASN A 116 -22.34 -19.95 7.94
N ASN A 117 -21.77 -19.49 6.82
CA ASN A 117 -22.42 -19.39 5.52
C ASN A 117 -21.73 -20.33 4.53
N ASN A 118 -22.10 -21.62 4.49
CA ASN A 118 -21.60 -22.71 3.61
C ASN A 118 -21.12 -22.29 2.18
N SER A 119 -19.98 -21.61 2.08
CA SER A 119 -19.31 -21.28 0.83
C SER A 119 -17.82 -21.35 1.07
N ASP A 120 -17.21 -22.39 0.49
CA ASP A 120 -15.78 -22.70 0.51
C ASP A 120 -14.99 -21.58 -0.21
N ILE A 121 -14.75 -20.47 0.47
CA ILE A 121 -13.76 -19.49 0.05
C ILE A 121 -12.65 -19.54 1.10
N SER A 122 -11.63 -20.35 0.83
CA SER A 122 -10.40 -20.35 1.62
C SER A 122 -9.73 -18.99 1.44
N ILE A 123 -9.81 -18.15 2.47
CA ILE A 123 -9.06 -16.90 2.50
C ILE A 123 -7.60 -17.25 2.77
N LEU A 124 -6.72 -16.93 1.81
CA LEU A 124 -5.27 -17.18 1.80
C LEU A 124 -4.46 -16.55 2.96
N PHE A 125 -5.12 -15.87 3.91
CA PHE A 125 -4.47 -15.08 4.95
C PHE A 125 -4.36 -15.75 6.32
N ASP A 126 -5.03 -16.89 6.55
CA ASP A 126 -4.96 -17.59 7.85
C ASP A 126 -3.54 -18.12 8.18
N ASP A 127 -2.73 -18.41 7.16
CA ASP A 127 -1.34 -18.91 7.33
C ASP A 127 -0.28 -17.79 7.37
N LEU A 128 -0.66 -16.52 7.16
CA LEU A 128 0.28 -15.39 6.98
C LEU A 128 0.37 -14.42 8.17
N ILE A 129 -0.43 -14.58 9.24
CA ILE A 129 -0.46 -13.64 10.40
C ILE A 129 -0.22 -14.29 11.76
#